data_AF-A0A1C6MG21-F1
#
_entry.id   AF-A0A1C6MG21-F1
#
_cell.length_a   1.000
_cell.length_b   1.000
_cell.length_c   1.000
_cell.angle_alpha   90.00
_cell.angle_beta   90.00
_cell.angle_gamma   90.00
#
_symmetry.space_group_name_H-M   'P 1'
#
loop_
_entity.id
_entity.type
_entity.pdbx_description
1 polymer ?
#
loop_
_entity_poly.entity_id
_entity_poly.type
_entity_poly.pdbx_seq_one_letter_code
_entity_poly.pdbx_strand_id
1 'polypeptide(L)'
;MPMHSTTRSTGHSQARARWVPCNRACYFTLHWPLADAASGRDALLPPACLPQLLQPAHRLLALCNEEGLRRLMQLHMERLRRTSLFARAGRCFDCVSQRVADFVVEACGGPLCYSERHSRLQAGAGLPLLLDEEGREIWLVQLWHAFDDAGFPPALRADFWNWAEPLSVHLLAPQARHAGLTRYDYDTVRSWFPARPASGRAAAEGAQA
;
A
#
# COMPACT_ATOMS: atom_id res chain seq x y z
N MET A 1 -30.89 11.14 -46.53
CA MET A 1 -31.00 11.53 -45.12
C MET A 1 -30.63 10.30 -44.28
N PRO A 2 -29.41 10.27 -43.73
CA PRO A 2 -28.89 9.14 -42.97
C PRO A 2 -29.34 9.24 -41.50
N MET A 3 -29.28 8.15 -40.75
CA MET A 3 -28.71 8.16 -39.38
C MET A 3 -28.48 6.72 -38.92
N HIS A 4 -27.20 6.43 -38.74
CA HIS A 4 -26.65 5.22 -38.13
C HIS A 4 -27.11 5.10 -36.68
N SER A 5 -27.64 3.96 -36.28
CA SER A 5 -27.74 3.60 -34.86
C SER A 5 -26.40 3.02 -34.42
N THR A 6 -25.52 3.91 -33.96
CA THR A 6 -24.26 3.58 -33.31
C THR A 6 -24.52 2.84 -31.99
N THR A 7 -23.97 1.63 -31.89
CA THR A 7 -23.75 0.88 -30.65
C THR A 7 -23.05 1.75 -29.61
N ARG A 8 -23.72 2.05 -28.50
CA ARG A 8 -23.07 2.64 -27.33
C ARG A 8 -22.72 1.53 -26.34
N SER A 9 -21.50 1.02 -26.47
CA SER A 9 -20.84 0.17 -25.48
C SER A 9 -20.74 0.94 -24.16
N THR A 10 -21.61 0.66 -23.21
CA THR A 10 -21.51 1.14 -21.83
C THR A 10 -20.45 0.33 -21.09
N GLY A 11 -19.21 0.78 -21.24
CA GLY A 11 -18.11 0.35 -20.37
C GLY A 11 -18.49 0.67 -18.93
N HIS A 12 -18.71 -0.38 -18.14
CA HIS A 12 -18.89 -0.28 -16.69
C HIS A 12 -17.55 0.18 -16.11
N SER A 13 -17.37 1.50 -15.96
CA SER A 13 -16.25 2.05 -15.19
C SER A 13 -16.48 1.66 -13.74
N GLN A 14 -15.76 0.63 -13.27
CA GLN A 14 -15.67 0.29 -11.84
C GLN A 14 -15.44 1.56 -11.02
N ALA A 15 -16.13 1.64 -9.88
CA ALA A 15 -16.03 2.73 -8.90
C ALA A 15 -14.65 2.73 -8.24
N ARG A 16 -13.64 3.27 -8.94
CA ARG A 16 -12.26 3.39 -8.46
C ARG A 16 -12.07 4.70 -7.69
N ALA A 17 -11.24 4.67 -6.64
CA ALA A 17 -10.91 5.86 -5.89
C ALA A 17 -10.29 6.93 -6.80
N ARG A 18 -10.65 8.21 -6.59
CA ARG A 18 -10.07 9.34 -7.33
C ARG A 18 -9.32 10.26 -6.38
N TRP A 19 -8.08 10.52 -6.75
CA TRP A 19 -7.23 11.48 -6.06
C TRP A 19 -7.63 12.90 -6.45
N VAL A 20 -7.89 13.76 -5.45
CA VAL A 20 -8.19 15.18 -5.66
C VAL A 20 -7.14 16.01 -4.91
N PRO A 21 -6.38 16.89 -5.61
CA PRO A 21 -5.40 17.75 -4.96
C PRO A 21 -6.09 18.81 -4.07
N CYS A 22 -5.56 19.09 -2.89
CA CYS A 22 -6.17 20.01 -1.93
C CYS A 22 -5.75 21.48 -2.12
N ASN A 23 -6.65 22.42 -1.79
CA ASN A 23 -6.37 23.84 -1.54
C ASN A 23 -6.33 24.18 -0.03
N ARG A 24 -6.82 23.30 0.85
CA ARG A 24 -6.51 23.31 2.29
C ARG A 24 -6.29 21.88 2.77
N ALA A 25 -5.08 21.69 3.32
CA ALA A 25 -4.57 20.57 4.09
C ALA A 25 -5.13 19.17 3.73
N CYS A 26 -4.34 18.40 3.00
CA CYS A 26 -4.23 16.94 2.82
C CYS A 26 -5.24 15.93 3.44
N TYR A 27 -6.49 16.29 3.72
CA TYR A 27 -7.40 15.53 4.59
C TYR A 27 -8.44 14.70 3.83
N PHE A 28 -8.53 14.89 2.51
CA PHE A 28 -9.40 14.11 1.62
C PHE A 28 -8.57 13.39 0.56
N THR A 29 -7.54 12.68 0.99
CA THR A 29 -6.50 12.14 0.09
C THR A 29 -6.98 11.01 -0.81
N LEU A 30 -8.14 10.42 -0.54
CA LEU A 30 -8.88 9.62 -1.51
C LEU A 30 -10.37 9.92 -1.39
N HIS A 31 -10.93 10.55 -2.42
CA HIS A 31 -12.37 10.56 -2.58
C HIS A 31 -12.75 9.24 -3.25
N TRP A 32 -13.50 8.42 -2.52
CA TRP A 32 -14.27 7.40 -3.20
C TRP A 32 -15.35 8.08 -4.03
N PRO A 33 -15.66 7.63 -5.26
CA PRO A 33 -16.86 8.12 -5.92
C PRO A 33 -18.05 7.94 -4.97
N LEU A 34 -18.74 9.06 -4.68
CA LEU A 34 -20.10 9.02 -4.17
C LEU A 34 -20.92 8.41 -5.31
N ALA A 35 -20.97 7.08 -5.40
CA ALA A 35 -22.03 6.47 -6.18
C ALA A 35 -23.32 6.85 -5.46
N ASP A 36 -24.26 7.46 -6.18
CA ASP A 36 -25.66 7.47 -5.75
C ASP A 36 -25.97 6.05 -5.29
N ALA A 37 -26.50 5.91 -4.07
CA ALA A 37 -26.76 4.64 -3.39
C ALA A 37 -27.83 3.77 -4.09
N ALA A 38 -28.03 3.93 -5.40
CA ALA A 38 -29.07 3.32 -6.18
C ALA A 38 -28.54 2.97 -7.58
N SER A 39 -27.73 1.92 -7.70
CA SER A 39 -27.82 0.98 -8.84
C SER A 39 -26.84 -0.18 -8.72
N GLY A 40 -27.35 -1.30 -8.19
CA GLY A 40 -27.09 -2.63 -8.71
C GLY A 40 -25.67 -3.18 -8.63
N ARG A 41 -25.41 -3.97 -7.59
CA ARG A 41 -25.21 -5.42 -7.74
C ARG A 41 -25.30 -6.09 -6.39
N ASP A 42 -26.33 -6.93 -6.27
CA ASP A 42 -26.33 -8.11 -5.43
C ASP A 42 -25.07 -8.94 -5.74
N ALA A 43 -24.06 -8.75 -4.92
CA ALA A 43 -23.16 -9.82 -4.52
C ALA A 43 -22.95 -9.57 -3.03
N LEU A 44 -23.86 -10.11 -2.21
CA LEU A 44 -23.76 -10.17 -0.75
C LEU A 44 -22.55 -11.03 -0.36
N LEU A 45 -21.34 -10.54 -0.62
CA LEU A 45 -20.19 -11.02 0.10
C LEU A 45 -20.36 -10.56 1.55
N PRO A 46 -20.30 -11.46 2.53
CA PRO A 46 -20.39 -11.05 3.92
C PRO A 46 -19.31 -10.00 4.21
N PRO A 47 -19.62 -9.00 5.07
CA PRO A 47 -18.65 -8.00 5.46
C PRO A 47 -17.37 -8.70 5.92
N ALA A 48 -16.21 -8.24 5.44
CA ALA A 48 -14.95 -8.85 5.84
C ALA A 48 -14.85 -8.83 7.37
N CYS A 49 -14.65 -10.01 7.98
CA CYS A 49 -14.09 -10.05 9.32
C CYS A 49 -12.69 -9.46 9.21
N LEU A 50 -12.50 -8.26 9.75
CA LEU A 50 -11.18 -7.62 9.78
C LEU A 50 -10.21 -8.56 10.50
N PRO A 51 -9.05 -8.89 9.90
CA PRO A 51 -8.08 -9.73 10.56
C PRO A 51 -7.61 -9.03 11.84
N GLN A 52 -7.29 -9.83 12.86
CA GLN A 52 -6.66 -9.30 14.06
C GLN A 52 -5.38 -8.57 13.65
N LEU A 53 -5.30 -7.28 13.96
CA LEU A 53 -4.12 -6.49 13.71
C LEU A 53 -3.23 -6.53 14.96
N LEU A 54 -2.23 -7.40 14.92
CA LEU A 54 -1.22 -7.45 15.97
C LEU A 54 -0.31 -6.23 15.88
N GLN A 55 0.30 -5.86 17.01
CA GLN A 55 1.38 -4.88 16.98
C GLN A 55 2.55 -5.44 16.15
N PRO A 56 3.21 -4.60 15.34
CA PRO A 56 4.41 -5.02 14.63
C PRO A 56 5.48 -5.47 15.62
N ALA A 57 6.34 -6.40 15.20
CA ALA A 57 7.37 -6.92 16.07
C ALA A 57 8.31 -5.80 16.55
N HIS A 58 8.43 -5.59 17.87
CA HIS A 58 9.28 -4.54 18.46
C HIS A 58 10.74 -4.58 17.97
N ARG A 59 11.22 -5.76 17.55
CA ARG A 59 12.57 -5.92 16.97
C ARG A 59 12.75 -5.17 15.64
N LEU A 60 11.68 -4.82 14.93
CA LEU A 60 11.76 -3.99 13.73
C LEU A 60 12.46 -2.67 14.08
N LEU A 61 11.88 -1.87 14.97
CA LEU A 61 12.48 -0.59 15.36
C LEU A 61 13.86 -0.78 16.03
N ALA A 62 14.04 -1.81 16.85
CA ALA A 62 15.33 -2.05 17.49
C ALA A 62 16.47 -2.34 16.49
N LEU A 63 16.17 -3.03 15.38
CA LEU A 63 17.17 -3.46 14.40
C LEU A 63 17.34 -2.49 13.23
N CYS A 64 16.27 -1.87 12.74
CA CYS A 64 16.36 -0.92 11.62
C CYS A 64 16.29 0.55 12.04
N ASN A 65 16.08 0.86 13.33
CA ASN A 65 15.92 2.21 13.88
C ASN A 65 14.81 3.04 13.19
N GLU A 66 14.60 4.28 13.65
CA GLU A 66 13.59 5.15 13.05
C GLU A 66 13.95 5.53 11.61
N GLU A 67 15.22 5.85 11.34
CA GLU A 67 15.69 6.25 10.01
C GLU A 67 15.50 5.12 8.99
N GLY A 68 15.78 3.86 9.35
CA GLY A 68 15.56 2.72 8.45
C GLY A 68 14.08 2.49 8.12
N LEU A 69 13.17 2.65 9.09
CA LEU A 69 11.72 2.59 8.83
C LEU A 69 11.26 3.74 7.93
N ARG A 70 11.72 4.96 8.20
CA ARG A 70 11.41 6.12 7.34
C ARG A 70 11.95 5.93 5.93
N ARG A 71 13.15 5.38 5.79
CA ARG A 71 13.78 5.08 4.49
C ARG A 71 13.00 4.02 3.73
N LEU A 72 12.56 2.94 4.38
CA LEU A 72 11.71 1.92 3.77
C LEU A 72 10.41 2.54 3.24
N MET A 73 9.73 3.36 4.05
CA MET A 73 8.49 4.01 3.64
C MET A 73 8.72 5.03 2.54
N GLN A 74 9.83 5.77 2.55
CA GLN A 74 10.19 6.66 1.45
C GLN A 74 10.33 5.89 0.13
N LEU A 75 11.11 4.80 0.12
CA LEU A 75 11.31 3.94 -1.06
C LEU A 75 9.99 3.36 -1.57
N HIS A 76 9.15 2.88 -0.65
CA HIS A 76 7.83 2.36 -0.96
C HIS A 76 6.92 3.41 -1.61
N MET A 77 6.85 4.60 -1.00
CA MET A 77 6.05 5.69 -1.53
C MET A 77 6.59 6.16 -2.89
N GLU A 78 7.91 6.30 -3.06
CA GLU A 78 8.53 6.66 -4.35
C GLU A 78 8.18 5.68 -5.47
N ARG A 79 8.10 4.37 -5.17
CA ARG A 79 7.59 3.36 -6.09
C ARG A 79 6.12 3.59 -6.41
N LEU A 80 5.29 3.78 -5.39
CA LEU A 80 3.87 4.04 -5.53
C LEU A 80 3.55 5.29 -6.36
N ARG A 81 4.39 6.33 -6.30
CA ARG A 81 4.24 7.59 -7.06
C ARG A 81 4.09 7.37 -8.57
N ARG A 82 4.69 6.30 -9.09
CA ARG A 82 4.70 5.95 -10.52
C ARG A 82 3.56 5.02 -10.94
N THR A 83 2.72 4.61 -10.00
CA THR A 83 1.60 3.67 -10.23
C THR A 83 0.28 4.41 -10.37
N SER A 84 -0.76 3.72 -10.84
CA SER A 84 -2.13 4.26 -10.94
C SER A 84 -2.67 4.76 -9.58
N LEU A 85 -2.18 4.23 -8.46
CA LEU A 85 -2.60 4.60 -7.11
C LEU A 85 -2.27 6.08 -6.77
N PHE A 86 -1.10 6.58 -7.21
CA PHE A 86 -0.64 7.95 -6.90
C PHE A 86 -0.25 8.79 -8.12
N ALA A 87 -0.43 8.30 -9.35
CA ALA A 87 -0.10 9.04 -10.58
C ALA A 87 -0.78 10.43 -10.64
N ARG A 88 -1.90 10.62 -9.94
CA ARG A 88 -2.67 11.87 -9.88
C ARG A 88 -2.52 12.65 -8.57
N ALA A 89 -1.63 12.21 -7.67
CA ALA A 89 -1.49 12.80 -6.35
C ALA A 89 -0.91 14.23 -6.35
N GLY A 90 -0.14 14.56 -7.40
CA GLY A 90 0.40 15.90 -7.61
C GLY A 90 1.14 16.44 -6.38
N ARG A 91 0.84 17.69 -6.01
CA ARG A 91 1.52 18.42 -4.92
C ARG A 91 1.25 17.89 -3.51
N CYS A 92 0.29 16.99 -3.34
CA CYS A 92 -0.07 16.47 -2.02
C CYS A 92 0.57 15.11 -1.73
N PHE A 93 1.32 14.54 -2.68
CA PHE A 93 2.01 13.27 -2.53
C PHE A 93 2.94 13.25 -1.31
N ASP A 94 3.80 14.26 -1.16
CA ASP A 94 4.79 14.33 -0.07
C ASP A 94 4.11 14.35 1.31
N CYS A 95 2.96 15.01 1.39
CA CYS A 95 2.15 15.08 2.61
C CYS A 95 1.61 13.69 3.02
N VAL A 96 1.14 12.90 2.05
CA VAL A 96 0.68 11.53 2.31
C VAL A 96 1.87 10.63 2.65
N SER A 97 2.97 10.77 1.92
CA SER A 97 4.20 10.00 2.18
C SER A 97 4.69 10.21 3.61
N GLN A 98 4.71 11.46 4.07
CA GLN A 98 5.10 11.77 5.45
C GLN A 98 4.13 11.16 6.47
N ARG A 99 2.82 11.28 6.22
CA ARG A 99 1.79 10.71 7.10
C ARG A 99 1.91 9.18 7.23
N VAL A 100 2.16 8.48 6.12
CA VAL A 100 2.38 7.02 6.12
C VAL A 100 3.63 6.67 6.90
N ALA A 101 4.73 7.39 6.68
CA ALA A 101 5.98 7.16 7.40
C ALA A 101 5.81 7.38 8.92
N ASP A 102 5.14 8.46 9.33
CA ASP A 102 4.85 8.74 10.73
C ASP A 102 4.01 7.61 11.35
N PHE A 103 2.97 7.13 10.65
CA PHE A 103 2.12 6.05 11.12
C PHE A 103 2.91 4.75 11.35
N VAL A 104 3.77 4.38 10.40
CA VAL A 104 4.55 3.15 10.47
C VAL A 104 5.60 3.21 11.57
N VAL A 105 6.30 4.34 11.71
CA VAL A 105 7.27 4.55 12.79
C VAL A 105 6.60 4.45 14.14
N GLU A 106 5.48 5.15 14.34
CA GLU A 106 4.74 5.12 15.60
C GLU A 106 4.20 3.73 15.91
N ALA A 107 3.61 3.04 14.92
CA ALA A 107 3.11 1.68 15.09
C ALA A 107 4.22 0.69 15.48
N CYS A 108 5.45 0.89 15.02
CA CYS A 108 6.62 0.10 15.41
C CYS A 108 7.18 0.45 16.80
N GLY A 109 6.55 1.35 17.54
CA GLY A 109 6.97 1.80 18.87
C GLY A 109 7.88 3.03 18.87
N GLY A 110 7.94 3.77 17.75
CA GLY A 110 8.70 5.02 17.64
C GLY A 110 7.98 6.22 18.27
N PRO A 111 8.48 7.45 18.05
CA PRO A 111 7.86 8.67 18.57
C PRO A 111 6.40 8.85 18.12
N LEU A 112 5.58 9.52 18.94
CA LEU A 112 4.14 9.74 18.73
C LEU A 112 3.82 10.80 17.64
N CYS A 113 4.66 10.92 16.62
CA CYS A 113 4.54 11.93 15.57
C CYS A 113 3.23 11.81 14.79
N TYR A 114 2.72 10.59 14.59
CA TYR A 114 1.48 10.40 13.87
C TYR A 114 0.28 10.84 14.70
N SER A 115 0.23 10.41 15.95
CA SER A 115 -0.86 10.78 16.84
C SER A 115 -0.89 12.29 17.10
N GLU A 116 0.26 12.92 17.29
CA GLU A 116 0.34 14.37 17.50
C GLU A 116 -0.12 15.20 16.28
N ARG A 117 0.26 14.75 15.07
CA ARG A 117 0.07 15.55 13.83
C ARG A 117 -1.18 15.17 13.04
N HIS A 118 -1.62 13.91 13.15
CA HIS A 118 -2.60 13.31 12.23
C HIS A 118 -3.77 12.58 12.91
N SER A 119 -3.75 12.24 14.21
CA SER A 119 -4.86 11.48 14.84
C SER A 119 -6.21 12.22 14.89
N ARG A 120 -6.20 13.56 14.79
CA ARG A 120 -7.43 14.39 14.81
C ARG A 120 -8.17 14.41 13.47
N LEU A 121 -7.68 13.67 12.47
CA LEU A 121 -8.19 13.67 11.11
C LEU A 121 -9.28 12.60 10.96
N GLN A 122 -10.54 13.04 10.97
CA GLN A 122 -11.76 12.22 11.00
C GLN A 122 -12.06 11.42 9.70
N ALA A 123 -11.10 11.25 8.78
CA ALA A 123 -11.27 10.42 7.59
C ALA A 123 -10.51 9.10 7.76
N GLY A 124 -11.21 7.96 7.80
CA GLY A 124 -10.59 6.62 7.88
C GLY A 124 -10.28 6.12 9.29
N ALA A 125 -10.98 6.62 10.33
CA ALA A 125 -10.84 6.17 11.73
C ALA A 125 -9.40 6.27 12.29
N GLY A 126 -8.60 7.24 11.80
CA GLY A 126 -7.21 7.42 12.23
C GLY A 126 -6.18 6.62 11.40
N LEU A 127 -6.56 5.97 10.30
CA LEU A 127 -5.62 5.34 9.36
C LEU A 127 -4.95 6.37 8.43
N PRO A 128 -3.69 6.12 7.98
CA PRO A 128 -2.91 7.11 7.25
C PRO A 128 -3.43 7.37 5.82
N LEU A 129 -4.09 6.38 5.22
CA LEU A 129 -4.78 6.46 3.95
C LEU A 129 -5.86 5.37 3.88
N LEU A 130 -6.72 5.44 2.86
CA LEU A 130 -7.62 4.35 2.47
C LEU A 130 -7.17 3.74 1.13
N LEU A 131 -7.67 2.59 0.72
CA LEU A 131 -7.33 1.92 -0.54
C LEU A 131 -8.59 1.31 -1.16
N ASP A 132 -8.63 1.19 -2.48
CA ASP A 132 -9.47 0.19 -3.15
C ASP A 132 -8.75 -1.17 -3.20
N GLU A 133 -9.45 -2.20 -3.69
CA GLU A 133 -8.89 -3.55 -3.85
C GLU A 133 -7.63 -3.53 -4.73
N GLU A 134 -7.69 -2.93 -5.92
CA GLU A 134 -6.53 -2.81 -6.82
C GLU A 134 -5.38 -2.02 -6.18
N GLY A 135 -5.70 -0.95 -5.47
CA GLY A 135 -4.75 -0.12 -4.74
C GLY A 135 -4.05 -0.89 -3.63
N ARG A 136 -4.75 -1.80 -2.94
CA ARG A 136 -4.13 -2.72 -1.97
C ARG A 136 -3.12 -3.63 -2.62
N GLU A 137 -3.45 -4.22 -3.77
CA GLU A 137 -2.53 -5.10 -4.49
C GLU A 137 -1.27 -4.36 -4.95
N ILE A 138 -1.44 -3.15 -5.51
CA ILE A 138 -0.34 -2.28 -5.89
C ILE A 138 0.49 -1.88 -4.66
N TRP A 139 -0.15 -1.57 -3.53
CA TRP A 139 0.53 -1.20 -2.31
C TRP A 139 1.42 -2.33 -1.78
N LEU A 140 0.89 -3.56 -1.72
CA LEU A 140 1.63 -4.73 -1.24
C LEU A 140 2.80 -5.11 -2.17
N VAL A 141 2.57 -5.15 -3.49
CA VAL A 141 3.65 -5.52 -4.43
C VAL A 141 4.78 -4.49 -4.43
N GLN A 142 4.46 -3.19 -4.32
CA GLN A 142 5.50 -2.17 -4.24
C GLN A 142 6.20 -2.17 -2.88
N LEU A 143 5.54 -2.58 -1.80
CA LEU A 143 6.18 -2.76 -0.49
C LEU A 143 7.19 -3.90 -0.55
N TRP A 144 6.83 -5.01 -1.18
CA TRP A 144 7.72 -6.15 -1.35
C TRP A 144 9.04 -5.74 -2.02
N HIS A 145 8.96 -5.00 -3.12
CA HIS A 145 10.15 -4.50 -3.81
C HIS A 145 10.89 -3.41 -3.03
N ALA A 146 10.21 -2.63 -2.19
CA ALA A 146 10.88 -1.66 -1.33
C ALA A 146 11.79 -2.34 -0.30
N PHE A 147 11.50 -3.57 0.13
CA PHE A 147 12.42 -4.33 0.97
C PHE A 147 13.76 -4.64 0.30
N ASP A 148 13.75 -4.90 -1.02
CA ASP A 148 14.97 -5.11 -1.79
C ASP A 148 15.80 -3.84 -1.85
N ASP A 149 15.17 -2.72 -2.20
CA ASP A 149 15.84 -1.42 -2.29
C ASP A 149 16.40 -0.95 -0.94
N ALA A 150 15.69 -1.26 0.14
CA ALA A 150 16.11 -0.92 1.50
C ALA A 150 17.13 -1.90 2.09
N GLY A 151 17.45 -3.00 1.37
CA GLY A 151 18.37 -4.03 1.87
C GLY A 151 17.85 -4.76 3.12
N PHE A 152 16.53 -4.86 3.31
CA PHE A 152 15.95 -5.51 4.48
C PHE A 152 16.31 -7.01 4.49
N PRO A 153 16.87 -7.55 5.59
CA PRO A 153 17.16 -8.97 5.70
C PRO A 153 15.86 -9.79 5.79
N PRO A 154 15.87 -11.07 5.36
CA PRO A 154 14.65 -11.90 5.28
C PRO A 154 13.83 -11.97 6.57
N ALA A 155 14.48 -11.98 7.74
CA ALA A 155 13.78 -12.00 9.03
C ALA A 155 12.96 -10.73 9.27
N LEU A 156 13.53 -9.55 8.97
CA LEU A 156 12.81 -8.28 9.12
C LEU A 156 11.71 -8.12 8.07
N ARG A 157 11.92 -8.65 6.86
CA ARG A 157 10.86 -8.70 5.85
C ARG A 157 9.67 -9.51 6.34
N ALA A 158 9.92 -10.70 6.90
CA ALA A 158 8.86 -11.55 7.44
C ALA A 158 8.08 -10.84 8.56
N ASP A 159 8.78 -10.21 9.50
CA ASP A 159 8.14 -9.46 10.60
C ASP A 159 7.28 -8.32 10.08
N PHE A 160 7.83 -7.51 9.18
CA PHE A 160 7.11 -6.36 8.65
C PHE A 160 5.92 -6.82 7.81
N TRP A 161 6.09 -7.86 7.00
CA TRP A 161 5.03 -8.39 6.14
C TRP A 161 3.88 -9.01 6.93
N ASN A 162 4.19 -9.75 7.99
CA ASN A 162 3.19 -10.34 8.89
C ASN A 162 2.31 -9.29 9.59
N TRP A 163 2.77 -8.04 9.64
CA TRP A 163 1.98 -6.89 10.09
C TRP A 163 1.33 -6.12 8.93
N ALA A 164 2.09 -5.84 7.87
CA ALA A 164 1.66 -5.02 6.74
C ALA A 164 0.53 -5.66 5.92
N GLU A 165 0.53 -7.00 5.76
CA GLU A 165 -0.52 -7.68 5.01
C GLU A 165 -1.88 -7.60 5.74
N PRO A 166 -2.00 -7.91 7.04
CA PRO A 166 -3.24 -7.67 7.78
C PRO A 166 -3.60 -6.18 7.81
N LEU A 167 -2.64 -5.29 8.06
CA LEU A 167 -2.86 -3.83 8.05
C LEU A 167 -3.47 -3.37 6.73
N SER A 168 -3.01 -3.90 5.59
CA SER A 168 -3.51 -3.51 4.28
C SER A 168 -5.02 -3.75 4.10
N VAL A 169 -5.59 -4.73 4.81
CA VAL A 169 -7.04 -4.98 4.85
C VAL A 169 -7.77 -3.89 5.65
N HIS A 170 -7.16 -3.41 6.74
CA HIS A 170 -7.68 -2.26 7.49
C HIS A 170 -7.60 -0.97 6.66
N LEU A 171 -6.57 -0.82 5.83
CA LEU A 171 -6.42 0.31 4.90
C LEU A 171 -7.47 0.30 3.78
N LEU A 172 -8.21 -0.79 3.53
CA LEU A 172 -9.29 -0.75 2.54
C LEU A 172 -10.41 0.19 2.99
N ALA A 173 -10.97 0.94 2.04
CA ALA A 173 -12.20 1.70 2.27
C ALA A 173 -13.34 0.74 2.67
N PRO A 174 -14.30 1.14 3.53
CA PRO A 174 -15.34 0.23 4.05
C PRO A 174 -16.07 -0.60 2.98
N GLN A 175 -16.38 0.01 1.84
CA GLN A 175 -17.06 -0.61 0.70
C GLN A 175 -16.18 -1.57 -0.13
N ALA A 176 -14.86 -1.51 0.02
CA ALA A 176 -13.90 -2.43 -0.59
C ALA A 176 -13.57 -3.61 0.35
N ARG A 177 -14.17 -3.67 1.55
CA ARG A 177 -13.93 -4.75 2.52
C ARG A 177 -14.96 -5.87 2.33
N HIS A 178 -14.50 -7.01 1.86
CA HIS A 178 -15.33 -8.21 1.74
C HIS A 178 -14.56 -9.48 2.13
N ALA A 179 -15.27 -10.55 2.51
CA ALA A 179 -14.61 -11.79 2.96
C ALA A 179 -13.75 -12.49 1.89
N GLY A 180 -14.04 -12.26 0.61
CA GLY A 180 -13.32 -12.85 -0.53
C GLY A 180 -11.98 -12.19 -0.91
N LEU A 181 -11.38 -11.36 -0.05
CA LEU A 181 -10.09 -10.72 -0.34
C LEU A 181 -8.96 -11.75 -0.40
N THR A 182 -8.09 -11.63 -1.40
CA THR A 182 -6.89 -12.47 -1.48
C THR A 182 -5.94 -12.13 -0.33
N ARG A 183 -5.45 -13.17 0.35
CA ARG A 183 -4.49 -13.06 1.45
C ARG A 183 -3.10 -13.46 0.95
N TYR A 184 -2.10 -12.73 1.42
CA TYR A 184 -0.73 -12.86 0.94
C TYR A 184 0.20 -13.24 2.08
N ASP A 185 0.19 -14.50 2.49
CA ASP A 185 1.16 -14.95 3.52
C ASP A 185 2.61 -14.78 3.02
N TYR A 186 3.54 -14.55 3.96
CA TYR A 186 4.90 -14.20 3.62
C TYR A 186 5.61 -15.26 2.78
N ASP A 187 5.44 -16.55 3.10
CA ASP A 187 6.13 -17.64 2.41
C ASP A 187 5.61 -17.84 0.99
N THR A 188 4.30 -17.73 0.78
CA THR A 188 3.69 -17.73 -0.54
C THR A 188 4.26 -16.61 -1.39
N VAL A 189 4.27 -15.37 -0.90
CA VAL A 189 4.81 -14.23 -1.67
C VAL A 189 6.30 -14.39 -1.93
N ARG A 190 7.07 -14.81 -0.93
CA ARG A 190 8.50 -15.11 -1.06
C ARG A 190 8.78 -16.11 -2.18
N SER A 191 7.93 -17.12 -2.35
CA SER A 191 8.09 -18.13 -3.40
C SER A 191 7.95 -17.57 -4.82
N TRP A 192 7.22 -16.47 -5.00
CA TRP A 192 7.04 -15.81 -6.30
C TRP A 192 8.26 -14.97 -6.71
N PHE A 193 9.10 -14.59 -5.74
CA PHE A 193 10.29 -13.77 -5.94
C PHE A 193 11.55 -14.54 -5.51
N PRO A 194 11.93 -15.62 -6.22
CA PRO A 194 13.14 -16.36 -5.91
C PRO A 194 14.35 -15.42 -5.98
N ALA A 195 15.23 -15.51 -4.98
CA ALA A 195 16.46 -14.72 -4.95
C ALA A 195 17.23 -14.94 -6.25
N ARG A 196 17.67 -13.84 -6.90
CA ARG A 196 18.58 -13.98 -8.03
C ARG A 196 19.82 -14.72 -7.54
N PRO A 197 20.28 -15.78 -8.23
CA PRO A 197 21.52 -16.42 -7.87
C PRO A 197 22.61 -15.34 -7.88
N ALA A 198 23.44 -15.31 -6.83
CA ALA A 198 24.60 -14.44 -6.78
C ALA A 198 25.44 -14.76 -8.02
N SER A 199 25.44 -13.88 -9.01
CA SER A 199 26.22 -14.05 -10.22
C SER A 199 27.68 -14.23 -9.80
N GLY A 200 28.19 -15.45 -10.03
CA GLY A 200 29.52 -15.87 -9.62
C GLY A 200 30.58 -14.93 -10.18
N ARG A 201 31.22 -14.18 -9.29
CA ARG A 201 32.55 -13.61 -9.54
C ARG A 201 33.55 -14.70 -9.17
N ALA A 202 33.93 -15.53 -10.13
CA ALA A 202 35.16 -16.33 -10.06
C ALA A 202 35.55 -16.87 -11.45
N ALA A 203 36.86 -16.83 -11.70
CA ALA A 203 37.63 -17.50 -12.76
C ALA A 203 37.75 -16.80 -14.13
N ALA A 204 38.76 -15.92 -14.26
CA ALA A 204 39.84 -16.11 -15.23
C ALA A 204 41.02 -15.15 -14.91
N GLU A 205 41.70 -15.40 -13.79
CA GLU A 205 43.14 -15.10 -13.68
C GLU A 205 43.88 -16.41 -13.95
N GLY A 206 44.80 -16.40 -14.92
CA GLY A 206 45.77 -17.47 -15.12
C GLY A 206 45.72 -18.18 -16.47
N ALA A 207 46.41 -17.61 -17.47
CA ALA A 207 47.14 -18.38 -18.48
C ALA A 207 48.19 -17.47 -19.15
N GLN A 208 49.32 -17.29 -18.47
CA GLN A 208 50.61 -17.09 -19.13
C GLN A 208 51.09 -18.47 -19.60
N ALA A 209 51.31 -18.61 -20.91
CA ALA A 209 52.28 -19.50 -21.54
C ALA A 209 52.60 -18.94 -22.92
#